data_AF-A0A5J4RBV8-F1
#
_entry.id   AF-A0A5J4RBV8-F1
#
_cell.length_a   1.000
_cell.length_b   1.000
_cell.length_c   1.000
_cell.angle_alpha   90.00
_cell.angle_beta   90.00
_cell.angle_gamma   90.00
#
_symmetry.space_group_name_H-M   'P 1'
#
loop_
_entity.id
_entity.type
_entity.pdbx_description
1 polymer ?
#
loop_
_entity_poly.entity_id
_entity_poly.type
_entity_poly.pdbx_seq_one_letter_code
_entity_poly.pdbx_strand_id
1 'polypeptide(L)'
;LTIGTKGANDNALVITASTTGQKFLVTGSTSGNGRPGGGMNDNADYANPKVIKSDGNLTVNSGTLRLSGTTDGGEGLESKSTLTINGGNIEVRTVDDCLNAATHIQINGGNIYCKATGNDGIDSNGTIEITGGTVIAQGSEEGIDCDNNTFLIKGGTIIGAGSQSMGGGPSSGSTQGFIRLTAAASTQLGIKNAAGEWIVLYQIPTATSGTGGGQGGMGGGSSLVLLLSSPQFVRGSSYSFFSGGTITGGTTVNGYNIGGTYSGGTSKSFTVN
;
A
#
# COMPACT_ATOMS: atom_id res chain seq x y z
N LEU A 1 -8.35 20.21 -0.88
CA LEU A 1 -9.55 19.56 -0.30
C LEU A 1 -9.26 19.11 1.13
N THR A 2 -10.23 19.21 2.05
CA THR A 2 -10.11 18.67 3.42
C THR A 2 -11.31 17.80 3.76
N ILE A 3 -11.06 16.60 4.28
CA ILE A 3 -12.05 15.60 4.68
C ILE A 3 -11.95 15.38 6.19
N GLY A 4 -13.10 15.38 6.87
CA GLY A 4 -13.17 15.20 8.32
C GLY A 4 -12.58 16.37 9.12
N THR A 5 -12.61 16.23 10.45
CA THR A 5 -12.20 17.28 11.40
C THR A 5 -11.13 16.73 12.32
N LYS A 6 -10.04 17.48 12.52
CA LYS A 6 -8.90 17.02 13.34
C LYS A 6 -9.37 16.69 14.76
N GLY A 7 -9.10 15.46 15.21
CA GLY A 7 -9.49 14.96 16.53
C GLY A 7 -10.96 14.52 16.66
N ALA A 8 -11.76 14.55 15.60
CA ALA A 8 -13.11 13.99 15.61
C ALA A 8 -13.07 12.45 15.53
N ASN A 9 -14.13 11.80 16.03
CA ASN A 9 -14.30 10.35 15.95
C ASN A 9 -14.49 9.90 14.48
N ASP A 10 -13.86 8.79 14.09
CA ASP A 10 -13.92 8.29 12.70
C ASP A 10 -15.29 7.78 12.25
N ASN A 11 -16.25 7.60 13.17
CA ASN A 11 -17.64 7.29 12.84
C ASN A 11 -18.51 8.55 12.66
N ALA A 12 -17.99 9.75 12.94
CA ALA A 12 -18.72 11.02 12.78
C ALA A 12 -18.86 11.47 11.31
N LEU A 13 -18.06 10.89 10.42
CA LEU A 13 -18.13 11.07 8.97
C LEU A 13 -17.98 9.71 8.31
N VAL A 14 -18.92 9.34 7.44
CA VAL A 14 -18.82 8.14 6.60
C VAL A 14 -18.93 8.57 5.15
N ILE A 15 -17.94 8.21 4.33
CA ILE A 15 -17.93 8.44 2.89
C ILE A 15 -17.81 7.08 2.22
N THR A 16 -18.85 6.66 1.53
CA THR A 16 -18.80 5.53 0.59
C THR A 16 -18.96 6.10 -0.81
N ALA A 17 -17.93 5.95 -1.65
CA ALA A 17 -17.91 6.52 -2.99
C ALA A 17 -17.22 5.58 -3.97
N SER A 18 -17.63 5.61 -5.24
CA SER A 18 -17.00 4.82 -6.29
C SER A 18 -17.03 5.55 -7.63
N THR A 19 -16.11 5.16 -8.51
CA THR A 19 -16.15 5.52 -9.92
C THR A 19 -16.13 4.26 -10.77
N THR A 20 -17.03 4.23 -11.77
CA THR A 20 -17.23 3.15 -12.74
C THR A 20 -17.05 3.62 -14.18
N GLY A 21 -16.75 4.90 -14.39
CA GLY A 21 -16.44 5.44 -15.71
C GLY A 21 -15.11 4.90 -16.21
N GLN A 22 -15.00 4.59 -17.50
CA GLN A 22 -13.71 4.28 -18.12
C GLN A 22 -12.90 5.56 -18.32
N LYS A 23 -11.58 5.46 -18.43
CA LYS A 23 -10.76 6.58 -18.92
C LYS A 23 -11.24 7.03 -20.31
N PHE A 24 -11.23 8.34 -20.54
CA PHE A 24 -11.68 8.95 -21.79
C PHE A 24 -10.50 9.59 -22.53
N LEU A 25 -10.35 9.28 -23.82
CA LEU A 25 -9.35 9.91 -24.69
C LEU A 25 -9.75 11.36 -24.98
N VAL A 26 -8.98 12.32 -24.49
CA VAL A 26 -9.24 13.77 -24.64
C VAL A 26 -8.70 14.26 -25.98
N THR A 27 -7.44 13.93 -26.30
CA THR A 27 -6.78 14.25 -27.57
C THR A 27 -5.73 13.18 -27.93
N GLY A 28 -5.20 13.19 -29.15
CA GLY A 28 -4.12 12.30 -29.60
C GLY A 28 -4.57 11.12 -30.45
N SER A 29 -3.65 10.20 -30.74
CA SER A 29 -3.89 8.99 -31.56
C SER A 29 -3.37 7.74 -30.86
N THR A 30 -4.26 6.80 -30.55
CA THR A 30 -3.95 5.54 -29.87
C THR A 30 -3.29 4.49 -30.79
N SER A 31 -2.61 4.95 -31.85
CA SER A 31 -2.06 4.10 -32.93
C SER A 31 -0.64 3.61 -32.67
N GLY A 32 -0.06 3.96 -31.51
CA GLY A 32 1.18 3.35 -31.04
C GLY A 32 0.90 2.08 -30.24
N ASN A 33 1.86 1.14 -30.20
CA ASN A 33 1.86 0.01 -29.26
C ASN A 33 2.17 0.48 -27.81
N GLY A 34 1.52 1.56 -27.36
CA GLY A 34 1.82 2.27 -26.12
C GLY A 34 1.21 1.59 -24.90
N ARG A 35 2.02 1.49 -23.84
CA ARG A 35 1.60 1.11 -22.48
C ARG A 35 0.44 2.05 -22.04
N PRO A 36 -0.73 1.54 -21.57
CA PRO A 36 -1.67 2.32 -20.79
C PRO A 36 -0.93 3.08 -19.69
N GLY A 37 -1.05 4.41 -19.68
CA GLY A 37 -0.25 5.30 -18.83
C GLY A 37 0.71 6.24 -19.56
N GLY A 38 0.79 6.19 -20.90
CA GLY A 38 1.55 7.17 -21.69
C GLY A 38 3.01 6.77 -21.94
N GLY A 39 3.23 5.67 -22.65
CA GLY A 39 4.57 5.29 -23.13
C GLY A 39 5.14 6.27 -24.16
N MET A 40 6.47 6.31 -24.31
CA MET A 40 7.27 7.34 -25.02
C MET A 40 6.98 7.61 -26.52
N ASN A 41 5.93 7.05 -27.11
CA ASN A 41 5.49 7.33 -28.48
C ASN A 41 3.96 7.54 -28.57
N ASP A 42 3.27 7.68 -27.44
CA ASP A 42 1.84 7.95 -27.38
C ASP A 42 1.60 9.44 -27.14
N ASN A 43 0.90 10.10 -28.08
CA ASN A 43 0.44 11.49 -27.91
C ASN A 43 -0.99 11.55 -27.37
N ALA A 44 -1.55 10.42 -26.89
CA ALA A 44 -2.85 10.37 -26.27
C ALA A 44 -2.87 11.01 -24.87
N ASP A 45 -3.74 11.99 -24.69
CA ASP A 45 -4.10 12.55 -23.39
C ASP A 45 -5.40 11.90 -22.90
N TYR A 46 -5.43 11.48 -21.63
CA TYR A 46 -6.53 10.72 -21.03
C TYR A 46 -7.09 11.39 -19.77
N ALA A 47 -8.40 11.62 -19.75
CA ALA A 47 -9.14 11.93 -18.54
C ALA A 47 -9.37 10.62 -17.77
N ASN A 48 -8.56 10.39 -16.75
CA ASN A 48 -8.63 9.19 -15.90
C ASN A 48 -9.64 9.36 -14.75
N PRO A 49 -10.44 8.33 -14.42
CA PRO A 49 -11.45 8.39 -13.37
C PRO A 49 -10.82 8.36 -11.97
N LYS A 50 -11.28 9.20 -11.03
CA LYS A 50 -10.72 9.28 -9.67
C LYS A 50 -11.89 9.38 -8.68
N VAL A 51 -11.87 8.62 -7.57
CA VAL A 51 -12.98 8.64 -6.61
C VAL A 51 -13.03 9.97 -5.85
N ILE A 52 -11.88 10.46 -5.38
CA ILE A 52 -11.73 11.81 -4.82
C ILE A 52 -10.41 12.41 -5.30
N LYS A 53 -10.49 13.57 -5.99
CA LYS A 53 -9.34 14.31 -6.52
C LYS A 53 -9.24 15.70 -5.90
N SER A 54 -8.03 16.22 -5.79
CA SER A 54 -7.76 17.64 -5.47
C SER A 54 -6.58 18.16 -6.29
N ASP A 55 -6.77 19.27 -7.01
CA ASP A 55 -5.69 19.89 -7.81
C ASP A 55 -4.60 20.54 -6.94
N GLY A 56 -4.91 20.84 -5.68
CA GLY A 56 -3.94 21.14 -4.62
C GLY A 56 -3.99 20.09 -3.51
N ASN A 57 -3.48 20.44 -2.33
CA ASN A 57 -3.39 19.52 -1.18
C ASN A 57 -4.71 18.81 -0.85
N LEU A 58 -4.67 17.50 -0.61
CA LEU A 58 -5.77 16.71 -0.06
C LEU A 58 -5.43 16.32 1.38
N THR A 59 -6.27 16.65 2.35
CA THR A 59 -6.06 16.29 3.76
C THR A 59 -7.23 15.48 4.30
N VAL A 60 -6.98 14.26 4.81
CA VAL A 60 -7.94 13.47 5.58
C VAL A 60 -7.60 13.60 7.07
N ASN A 61 -8.49 14.20 7.85
CA ASN A 61 -8.29 14.38 9.29
C ASN A 61 -8.88 13.24 10.13
N SER A 62 -10.03 12.72 9.70
CA SER A 62 -10.81 11.68 10.38
C SER A 62 -11.89 11.15 9.43
N GLY A 63 -12.55 10.07 9.82
CA GLY A 63 -13.73 9.55 9.15
C GLY A 63 -13.55 8.13 8.60
N THR A 64 -14.66 7.49 8.25
CA THR A 64 -14.68 6.16 7.65
C THR A 64 -14.88 6.28 6.15
N LEU A 65 -13.83 6.05 5.38
CA LEU A 65 -13.82 6.16 3.92
C LEU A 65 -13.82 4.76 3.31
N ARG A 66 -14.75 4.51 2.38
CA ARG A 66 -14.81 3.29 1.56
C ARG A 66 -14.87 3.69 0.09
N LEU A 67 -13.73 3.62 -0.59
CA LEU A 67 -13.54 4.17 -1.92
C LEU A 67 -13.25 3.06 -2.94
N SER A 68 -13.89 3.12 -4.11
CA SER A 68 -13.67 2.11 -5.15
C SER A 68 -13.56 2.66 -6.57
N GLY A 69 -12.41 2.46 -7.21
CA GLY A 69 -12.19 2.76 -8.64
C GLY A 69 -12.16 1.47 -9.45
N THR A 70 -13.23 1.16 -10.18
CA THR A 70 -13.44 -0.20 -10.74
C THR A 70 -12.98 -0.37 -12.20
N THR A 71 -12.21 0.58 -12.73
CA THR A 71 -11.90 0.74 -14.15
C THR A 71 -10.48 1.24 -14.37
N ASP A 72 -9.94 1.06 -15.58
CA ASP A 72 -8.59 1.51 -15.94
C ASP A 72 -8.43 3.04 -15.74
N GLY A 73 -7.30 3.45 -15.16
CA GLY A 73 -7.07 4.81 -14.66
C GLY A 73 -7.76 5.16 -13.32
N GLY A 74 -8.50 4.20 -12.73
CA GLY A 74 -9.37 4.38 -11.57
C GLY A 74 -8.66 4.40 -10.21
N GLU A 75 -8.27 5.59 -9.74
CA GLU A 75 -7.63 5.79 -8.43
C GLU A 75 -8.64 6.15 -7.31
N GLY A 76 -8.21 6.00 -6.05
CA GLY A 76 -9.00 6.29 -4.85
C GLY A 76 -8.90 7.74 -4.37
N LEU A 77 -7.78 8.09 -3.73
CA LEU A 77 -7.45 9.45 -3.31
C LEU A 77 -6.29 9.99 -4.14
N GLU A 78 -6.53 11.03 -4.93
CA GLU A 78 -5.51 11.70 -5.74
C GLU A 78 -5.29 13.15 -5.26
N SER A 79 -4.03 13.54 -5.07
CA SER A 79 -3.63 14.95 -4.98
C SER A 79 -2.61 15.32 -6.05
N LYS A 80 -2.87 16.39 -6.80
CA LYS A 80 -1.83 17.00 -7.67
C LYS A 80 -0.81 17.86 -6.91
N SER A 81 -0.79 17.75 -5.58
CA SER A 81 0.29 18.24 -4.72
C SER A 81 0.48 17.27 -3.55
N THR A 82 0.25 17.69 -2.30
CA THR A 82 0.44 16.84 -1.12
C THR A 82 -0.85 16.15 -0.66
N LEU A 83 -0.80 14.83 -0.50
CA LEU A 83 -1.80 14.06 0.25
C LEU A 83 -1.35 13.92 1.71
N THR A 84 -2.22 14.23 2.66
CA THR A 84 -1.95 14.10 4.10
C THR A 84 -3.07 13.31 4.78
N ILE A 85 -2.74 12.25 5.50
CA ILE A 85 -3.69 11.47 6.29
C ILE A 85 -3.29 11.56 7.78
N ASN A 86 -4.13 12.21 8.58
CA ASN A 86 -3.92 12.37 10.02
C ASN A 86 -4.65 11.31 10.86
N GLY A 87 -5.65 10.65 10.28
CA GLY A 87 -6.57 9.73 10.95
C GLY A 87 -7.62 9.22 9.98
N GLY A 88 -8.53 8.37 10.46
CA GLY A 88 -9.58 7.75 9.64
C GLY A 88 -9.49 6.21 9.59
N ASN A 89 -10.64 5.59 9.32
CA ASN A 89 -10.74 4.20 8.88
C ASN A 89 -10.91 4.20 7.36
N ILE A 90 -9.82 4.02 6.62
CA ILE A 90 -9.75 4.23 5.17
C ILE A 90 -9.57 2.89 4.47
N GLU A 91 -10.57 2.47 3.71
CA GLU A 91 -10.53 1.31 2.83
C GLU A 91 -10.65 1.78 1.38
N VAL A 92 -9.62 1.48 0.58
CA VAL A 92 -9.57 1.82 -0.85
C VAL A 92 -9.33 0.56 -1.66
N ARG A 93 -10.11 0.38 -2.74
CA ARG A 93 -10.00 -0.76 -3.67
C ARG A 93 -10.08 -0.29 -5.10
N THR A 94 -8.99 -0.40 -5.85
CA THR A 94 -8.82 0.24 -7.15
C THR A 94 -8.27 -0.70 -8.21
N VAL A 95 -8.43 -0.33 -9.47
CA VAL A 95 -7.64 -0.88 -10.57
C VAL A 95 -6.30 -0.15 -10.61
N ASP A 96 -6.30 1.17 -10.66
CA ASP A 96 -5.11 2.01 -10.57
C ASP A 96 -4.69 2.21 -9.10
N ASP A 97 -3.92 3.24 -8.76
CA ASP A 97 -3.44 3.46 -7.39
C ASP A 97 -4.55 3.68 -6.37
N CYS A 98 -4.39 3.16 -5.15
CA CYS A 98 -5.32 3.50 -4.08
C CYS A 98 -5.13 4.92 -3.56
N LEU A 99 -3.87 5.29 -3.28
CA LEU A 99 -3.45 6.63 -2.88
C LEU A 99 -2.38 7.10 -3.86
N ASN A 100 -2.61 8.22 -4.53
CA ASN A 100 -1.63 8.86 -5.42
C ASN A 100 -1.38 10.32 -4.99
N ALA A 101 -0.12 10.75 -5.00
CA ALA A 101 0.19 12.17 -4.87
C ALA A 101 1.41 12.61 -5.69
N ALA A 102 1.25 13.67 -6.47
CA ALA A 102 2.27 14.17 -7.40
C ALA A 102 3.53 14.75 -6.74
N THR A 103 3.51 15.06 -5.43
CA THR A 103 4.69 15.63 -4.74
C THR A 103 5.01 15.00 -3.39
N HIS A 104 4.01 14.63 -2.60
CA HIS A 104 4.25 14.05 -1.27
C HIS A 104 3.02 13.30 -0.71
N ILE A 105 3.26 12.15 -0.06
CA ILE A 105 2.30 11.52 0.85
C ILE A 105 2.83 11.56 2.29
N GLN A 106 2.08 12.22 3.17
CA GLN A 106 2.28 12.21 4.61
C GLN A 106 1.21 11.35 5.30
N ILE A 107 1.60 10.30 6.02
CA ILE A 107 0.70 9.51 6.86
C ILE A 107 1.11 9.66 8.33
N ASN A 108 0.28 10.34 9.11
CA ASN A 108 0.48 10.54 10.55
C ASN A 108 -0.33 9.57 11.43
N GLY A 109 -1.35 8.92 10.86
CA GLY A 109 -2.25 8.05 11.61
C GLY A 109 -3.38 7.46 10.77
N GLY A 110 -4.28 6.74 11.44
CA GLY A 110 -5.42 6.06 10.82
C GLY A 110 -5.22 4.55 10.63
N ASN A 111 -6.30 3.87 10.27
CA ASN A 111 -6.33 2.48 9.84
C ASN A 111 -6.55 2.47 8.33
N ILE A 112 -5.48 2.31 7.56
CA ILE A 112 -5.46 2.45 6.11
C ILE A 112 -5.29 1.07 5.50
N TYR A 113 -6.22 0.68 4.65
CA TYR A 113 -6.11 -0.49 3.79
C TYR A 113 -6.29 -0.09 2.32
N CYS A 114 -5.31 -0.43 1.52
CA CYS A 114 -5.26 -0.18 0.10
C CYS A 114 -5.13 -1.51 -0.65
N LYS A 115 -5.95 -1.73 -1.67
CA LYS A 115 -5.82 -2.82 -2.63
C LYS A 115 -5.97 -2.31 -4.07
N ALA A 116 -4.86 -2.00 -4.71
CA ALA A 116 -4.80 -1.82 -6.15
C ALA A 116 -4.65 -3.19 -6.84
N THR A 117 -5.16 -3.29 -8.07
CA THR A 117 -5.20 -4.55 -8.83
C THR A 117 -4.59 -4.49 -10.22
N GLY A 118 -4.26 -3.29 -10.71
CA GLY A 118 -3.52 -3.01 -11.93
C GLY A 118 -2.36 -2.00 -11.77
N ASN A 119 -2.27 -1.28 -10.64
CA ASN A 119 -1.12 -0.43 -10.26
C ASN A 119 -0.80 -0.52 -8.74
N ASP A 120 -0.44 0.56 -8.04
CA ASP A 120 0.21 0.51 -6.72
C ASP A 120 -0.71 0.65 -5.50
N GLY A 121 -0.28 0.04 -4.40
CA GLY A 121 -0.98 0.19 -3.12
C GLY A 121 -0.96 1.64 -2.62
N ILE A 122 0.18 2.32 -2.74
CA ILE A 122 0.40 3.73 -2.44
C ILE A 122 1.52 4.21 -3.37
N ASP A 123 1.26 5.19 -4.23
CA ASP A 123 2.26 5.86 -5.09
C ASP A 123 2.44 7.33 -4.70
N SER A 124 3.68 7.82 -4.78
CA SER A 124 3.93 9.25 -4.90
C SER A 124 5.08 9.53 -5.86
N ASN A 125 4.83 10.34 -6.88
CA ASN A 125 5.88 10.83 -7.80
C ASN A 125 6.87 11.82 -7.14
N GLY A 126 6.79 11.97 -5.82
CA GLY A 126 7.73 12.67 -4.97
C GLY A 126 8.05 11.82 -3.74
N THR A 127 7.88 12.34 -2.53
CA THR A 127 8.38 11.65 -1.31
C THR A 127 7.26 11.04 -0.46
N ILE A 128 7.57 10.01 0.33
CA ILE A 128 6.63 9.46 1.32
C ILE A 128 7.21 9.57 2.73
N GLU A 129 6.39 10.03 3.68
CA GLU A 129 6.71 9.95 5.11
C GLU A 129 5.54 9.33 5.89
N ILE A 130 5.85 8.27 6.67
CA ILE A 130 4.90 7.60 7.55
C ILE A 130 5.39 7.72 9.00
N THR A 131 4.64 8.46 9.83
CA THR A 131 4.95 8.69 11.25
C THR A 131 4.02 7.94 12.21
N GLY A 132 2.96 7.29 11.72
CA GLY A 132 2.02 6.54 12.53
C GLY A 132 0.92 5.84 11.75
N GLY A 133 0.02 5.18 12.48
CA GLY A 133 -1.13 4.44 11.93
C GLY A 133 -0.88 2.95 11.70
N THR A 134 -1.89 2.27 11.18
CA THR A 134 -1.79 0.91 10.63
C THR A 134 -2.01 1.01 9.12
N VAL A 135 -1.00 0.71 8.31
CA VAL A 135 -1.02 0.84 6.86
C VAL A 135 -0.81 -0.53 6.23
N ILE A 136 -1.83 -1.06 5.57
CA ILE A 136 -1.74 -2.31 4.79
C ILE A 136 -1.99 -1.95 3.34
N ALA A 137 -0.94 -1.97 2.53
CA ALA A 137 -0.98 -1.55 1.14
C ALA A 137 -0.60 -2.73 0.23
N GLN A 138 -1.58 -3.17 -0.57
CA GLN A 138 -1.47 -4.26 -1.52
C GLN A 138 -1.57 -3.64 -2.91
N GLY A 139 -0.49 -3.66 -3.67
CA GLY A 139 -0.50 -3.27 -5.07
C GLY A 139 -0.13 -4.42 -5.97
N SER A 140 -0.30 -4.18 -7.26
CA SER A 140 0.10 -5.11 -8.29
C SER A 140 1.53 -4.95 -8.79
N GLU A 141 2.01 -3.72 -8.92
CA GLU A 141 3.42 -3.44 -9.09
C GLU A 141 4.05 -3.45 -7.68
N GLU A 142 3.82 -2.39 -6.93
CA GLU A 142 4.38 -2.11 -5.61
C GLU A 142 3.32 -2.06 -4.52
N GLY A 143 3.66 -2.55 -3.33
CA GLY A 143 2.83 -2.29 -2.13
C GLY A 143 2.85 -0.82 -1.74
N ILE A 144 4.03 -0.20 -1.81
CA ILE A 144 4.29 1.23 -1.60
C ILE A 144 5.46 1.58 -2.52
N ASP A 145 5.26 2.53 -3.43
CA ASP A 145 6.31 3.15 -4.24
C ASP A 145 6.41 4.66 -4.00
N CYS A 146 7.55 5.24 -4.36
CA CYS A 146 7.63 6.68 -4.55
C CYS A 146 8.65 7.09 -5.64
N ASP A 147 8.63 6.42 -6.80
CA ASP A 147 9.52 6.70 -7.93
C ASP A 147 11.03 6.65 -7.56
N ASN A 148 11.40 5.86 -6.55
CA ASN A 148 12.74 5.78 -5.94
C ASN A 148 13.24 7.09 -5.28
N ASN A 149 12.34 7.98 -4.88
CA ASN A 149 12.63 9.15 -4.07
C ASN A 149 12.85 8.78 -2.58
N THR A 150 12.79 9.80 -1.70
CA THR A 150 12.92 9.61 -0.25
C THR A 150 11.63 9.02 0.34
N PHE A 151 11.77 7.85 0.97
CA PHE A 151 10.71 7.20 1.76
C PHE A 151 11.17 7.09 3.21
N LEU A 152 10.48 7.77 4.13
CA LEU A 152 10.79 7.75 5.56
C LEU A 152 9.73 6.97 6.36
N ILE A 153 10.18 5.99 7.13
CA ILE A 153 9.36 5.36 8.18
C ILE A 153 9.86 5.82 9.55
N LYS A 154 9.01 6.57 10.26
CA LYS A 154 9.26 7.08 11.60
C LYS A 154 8.31 6.51 12.66
N GLY A 155 7.21 5.87 12.25
CA GLY A 155 6.27 5.21 13.15
C GLY A 155 5.22 4.36 12.42
N GLY A 156 4.42 3.60 13.19
CA GLY A 156 3.25 2.86 12.72
C GLY A 156 3.51 1.40 12.34
N THR A 157 2.44 0.62 12.15
CA THR A 157 2.51 -0.76 11.65
C THR A 157 2.26 -0.73 10.15
N ILE A 158 3.24 -1.14 9.35
CA ILE A 158 3.22 -1.01 7.89
C ILE A 158 3.43 -2.39 7.25
N ILE A 159 2.56 -2.74 6.31
CA ILE A 159 2.65 -3.93 5.47
C ILE A 159 2.42 -3.50 4.02
N GLY A 160 3.51 -3.29 3.28
CA GLY A 160 3.48 -3.19 1.82
C GLY A 160 3.63 -4.58 1.20
N ALA A 161 2.79 -4.93 0.22
CA ALA A 161 2.90 -6.16 -0.56
C ALA A 161 2.68 -5.86 -2.05
N GLY A 162 3.69 -6.18 -2.88
CA GLY A 162 3.65 -6.02 -4.34
C GLY A 162 4.37 -7.16 -5.05
N SER A 163 4.29 -7.21 -6.38
CA SER A 163 5.10 -8.15 -7.16
C SER A 163 6.58 -7.74 -7.18
N GLN A 164 6.84 -6.45 -7.03
CA GLN A 164 8.15 -5.84 -6.82
C GLN A 164 8.09 -4.82 -5.66
N SER A 165 9.11 -3.97 -5.53
CA SER A 165 9.28 -3.02 -4.44
C SER A 165 10.28 -1.95 -4.84
N MET A 166 9.97 -0.67 -4.62
CA MET A 166 10.85 0.50 -4.81
C MET A 166 12.34 0.19 -4.57
N GLY A 167 13.20 0.48 -5.54
CA GLY A 167 14.64 0.22 -5.51
C GLY A 167 15.36 0.97 -4.40
N GLY A 168 15.67 0.28 -3.29
CA GLY A 168 16.36 0.83 -2.12
C GLY A 168 15.53 0.75 -0.83
N GLY A 169 14.21 0.80 -0.92
CA GLY A 169 13.33 0.77 0.26
C GLY A 169 13.43 2.02 1.15
N PRO A 170 12.94 1.95 2.40
CA PRO A 170 12.97 3.08 3.31
C PRO A 170 14.37 3.68 3.46
N SER A 171 14.48 4.98 3.19
CA SER A 171 15.73 5.73 3.18
C SER A 171 16.35 5.82 4.57
N SER A 172 17.66 6.10 4.64
CA SER A 172 18.46 6.12 5.86
C SER A 172 17.99 7.09 6.96
N GLY A 173 17.19 8.11 6.61
CA GLY A 173 16.53 9.01 7.56
C GLY A 173 15.34 8.40 8.32
N SER A 174 14.91 7.18 7.96
CA SER A 174 13.90 6.42 8.71
C SER A 174 14.39 6.14 10.13
N THR A 175 13.53 6.24 11.14
CA THR A 175 13.87 5.97 12.55
C THR A 175 13.29 4.66 13.08
N GLN A 176 12.26 4.11 12.44
CA GLN A 176 11.71 2.80 12.80
C GLN A 176 12.41 1.67 12.03
N GLY A 177 12.52 0.50 12.66
CA GLY A 177 13.09 -0.69 12.01
C GLY A 177 12.17 -1.26 10.93
N PHE A 178 12.75 -1.81 9.87
CA PHE A 178 11.98 -2.46 8.80
C PHE A 178 12.62 -3.75 8.29
N ILE A 179 11.81 -4.53 7.57
CA ILE A 179 12.20 -5.78 6.96
C ILE A 179 11.67 -5.77 5.53
N ARG A 180 12.54 -6.08 4.56
CA ARG A 180 12.15 -6.42 3.20
C ARG A 180 12.46 -7.88 2.96
N LEU A 181 11.47 -8.65 2.49
CA LEU A 181 11.65 -10.07 2.18
C LEU A 181 10.73 -10.49 1.02
N THR A 182 11.08 -11.59 0.35
CA THR A 182 10.21 -12.24 -0.63
C THR A 182 9.57 -13.47 0.01
N ALA A 183 8.26 -13.63 -0.13
CA ALA A 183 7.53 -14.76 0.42
C ALA A 183 6.42 -15.25 -0.53
N ALA A 184 6.07 -16.54 -0.43
CA ALA A 184 5.12 -17.18 -1.34
C ALA A 184 3.71 -16.56 -1.21
N ALA A 185 3.12 -16.21 -2.35
CA ALA A 185 1.78 -15.64 -2.44
C ALA A 185 0.72 -16.64 -1.92
N SER A 186 -0.41 -16.13 -1.42
CA SER A 186 -1.47 -16.94 -0.78
C SER A 186 -1.04 -17.77 0.44
N THR A 187 0.19 -17.64 0.95
CA THR A 187 0.65 -18.32 2.17
C THR A 187 0.61 -17.42 3.40
N GLN A 188 0.91 -17.97 4.57
CA GLN A 188 0.91 -17.23 5.84
C GLN A 188 2.34 -17.13 6.37
N LEU A 189 2.69 -15.96 6.90
CA LEU A 189 3.98 -15.72 7.57
C LEU A 189 3.78 -15.35 9.04
N GLY A 190 4.81 -15.60 9.83
CA GLY A 190 4.95 -15.08 11.19
C GLY A 190 6.32 -14.45 11.40
N ILE A 191 6.39 -13.38 12.19
CA ILE A 191 7.64 -12.78 12.67
C ILE A 191 7.60 -12.76 14.19
N LYS A 192 8.61 -13.38 14.80
CA LYS A 192 8.73 -13.54 16.25
C LYS A 192 9.98 -12.84 16.76
N ASN A 193 9.90 -12.16 17.90
CA ASN A 193 11.09 -11.62 18.57
C ASN A 193 11.78 -12.70 19.43
N ALA A 194 12.97 -12.38 19.96
CA ALA A 194 13.74 -13.26 20.83
C ALA A 194 13.05 -13.60 22.17
N ALA A 195 12.11 -12.76 22.65
CA ALA A 195 11.31 -13.03 23.85
C ALA A 195 10.17 -14.04 23.60
N GLY A 196 9.91 -14.40 22.34
CA GLY A 196 8.87 -15.34 21.96
C GLY A 196 7.53 -14.70 21.62
N GLU A 197 7.47 -13.38 21.44
CA GLU A 197 6.27 -12.63 21.09
C GLU A 197 6.10 -12.56 19.56
N TRP A 198 4.86 -12.74 19.08
CA TRP A 198 4.52 -12.56 17.67
C TRP A 198 4.33 -11.07 17.37
N ILE A 199 5.17 -10.52 16.47
CA ILE A 199 5.18 -9.10 16.11
C ILE A 199 4.36 -8.85 14.84
N VAL A 200 4.44 -9.78 13.88
CA VAL A 200 3.61 -9.76 12.66
C VAL A 200 3.10 -11.17 12.42
N LEU A 201 1.79 -11.30 12.24
CA LEU A 201 1.15 -12.48 11.67
C LEU A 201 0.38 -11.98 10.44
N TYR A 202 0.71 -12.48 9.25
CA TYR A 202 0.14 -11.98 8.01
C TYR A 202 -0.20 -13.10 7.03
N GLN A 203 -1.45 -13.12 6.57
CA GLN A 203 -1.88 -13.83 5.38
C GLN A 203 -1.47 -13.00 4.16
N ILE A 204 -0.48 -13.50 3.43
CA ILE A 204 0.01 -12.89 2.19
C ILE A 204 -1.14 -12.97 1.17
N PRO A 205 -1.45 -11.87 0.45
CA PRO A 205 -2.48 -11.89 -0.58
C PRO A 205 -2.11 -12.83 -1.73
N THR A 206 -3.12 -13.18 -2.52
CA THR A 206 -2.93 -13.89 -3.79
C THR A 206 -2.28 -12.97 -4.80
N ALA A 207 -1.21 -13.43 -5.45
CA ALA A 207 -0.73 -12.84 -6.67
C ALA A 207 -1.73 -13.14 -7.79
N THR A 208 -2.40 -12.11 -8.32
CA THR A 208 -2.95 -12.14 -9.68
C THR A 208 -1.78 -12.12 -10.70
N SER A 209 -1.95 -12.23 -12.04
CA SER A 209 -0.79 -12.32 -12.98
C SER A 209 -0.87 -11.64 -14.39
N GLY A 210 -0.03 -10.65 -14.78
CA GLY A 210 0.41 -9.56 -13.88
C GLY A 210 1.04 -8.22 -14.31
N THR A 211 1.60 -8.06 -15.51
CA THR A 211 1.00 -7.19 -16.54
C THR A 211 0.50 -5.76 -16.23
N GLY A 212 1.15 -4.99 -15.34
CA GLY A 212 0.99 -3.52 -15.22
C GLY A 212 1.25 -2.82 -16.56
N GLY A 213 0.31 -1.98 -17.02
CA GLY A 213 0.36 -1.38 -18.37
C GLY A 213 0.51 -2.40 -19.54
N GLY A 214 0.23 -3.66 -19.28
CA GLY A 214 0.64 -4.76 -20.15
C GLY A 214 -0.22 -5.99 -19.96
N GLN A 215 -1.52 -5.81 -19.66
CA GLN A 215 -2.60 -6.83 -19.55
C GLN A 215 -3.01 -7.39 -18.14
N GLY A 216 -2.99 -6.60 -17.05
CA GLY A 216 -3.64 -6.80 -15.72
C GLY A 216 -3.19 -7.87 -14.66
N GLY A 217 -2.59 -7.45 -13.52
CA GLY A 217 -2.79 -8.08 -12.18
C GLY A 217 -1.59 -8.60 -11.35
N MET A 218 -1.14 -7.95 -10.27
CA MET A 218 -0.20 -8.43 -9.21
C MET A 218 0.98 -9.41 -9.49
N GLY A 219 1.59 -9.39 -10.69
CA GLY A 219 2.81 -10.13 -11.05
C GLY A 219 2.68 -11.67 -11.13
N GLY A 220 3.02 -12.26 -12.28
CA GLY A 220 2.90 -13.72 -12.54
C GLY A 220 3.84 -14.66 -11.77
N GLY A 221 4.37 -14.24 -10.62
CA GLY A 221 5.20 -15.05 -9.73
C GLY A 221 4.37 -15.73 -8.62
N SER A 222 4.85 -16.86 -8.13
CA SER A 222 4.28 -17.53 -6.94
C SER A 222 4.67 -16.86 -5.62
N SER A 223 5.20 -15.63 -5.66
CA SER A 223 5.77 -14.91 -4.52
C SER A 223 5.60 -13.40 -4.70
N LEU A 224 5.51 -12.68 -3.57
CA LEU A 224 5.43 -11.23 -3.49
C LEU A 224 6.63 -10.68 -2.70
N VAL A 225 7.02 -9.44 -2.99
CA VAL A 225 7.93 -8.69 -2.13
C VAL A 225 7.12 -7.98 -1.05
N LEU A 226 7.55 -8.16 0.20
CA LEU A 226 6.91 -7.60 1.37
C LEU A 226 7.84 -6.57 2.01
N LEU A 227 7.29 -5.40 2.32
CA LEU A 227 7.88 -4.41 3.22
C LEU A 227 7.10 -4.42 4.52
N LEU A 228 7.77 -4.76 5.62
CA LEU A 228 7.16 -4.87 6.95
C LEU A 228 7.85 -3.89 7.90
N SER A 229 7.08 -3.08 8.61
CA SER A 229 7.57 -2.24 9.70
C SER A 229 6.60 -2.25 10.88
N SER A 230 7.12 -2.11 12.09
CA SER A 230 6.34 -2.11 13.34
C SER A 230 7.09 -1.30 14.40
N PRO A 231 6.41 -0.63 15.34
CA PRO A 231 7.05 0.01 16.49
C PRO A 231 7.84 -0.97 17.38
N GLN A 232 7.57 -2.27 17.26
CA GLN A 232 8.26 -3.35 17.98
C GLN A 232 9.50 -3.88 17.23
N PHE A 233 9.84 -3.34 16.06
CA PHE A 233 11.08 -3.66 15.33
C PHE A 233 12.23 -2.77 15.78
N VAL A 234 13.08 -3.34 16.64
CA VAL A 234 14.28 -2.71 17.19
C VAL A 234 15.47 -3.01 16.27
N ARG A 235 16.10 -1.97 15.73
CA ARG A 235 17.28 -2.11 14.86
C ARG A 235 18.40 -2.87 15.54
N GLY A 236 19.09 -3.71 14.78
CA GLY A 236 20.17 -4.56 15.31
C GLY A 236 19.72 -5.71 16.20
N SER A 237 18.41 -5.83 16.53
CA SER A 237 17.88 -6.98 17.27
C SER A 237 17.52 -8.14 16.33
N SER A 238 17.64 -9.36 16.86
CA SER A 238 17.36 -10.59 16.12
C SER A 238 15.89 -11.01 16.22
N TYR A 239 15.33 -11.42 15.09
CA TYR A 239 13.97 -11.93 14.95
C TYR A 239 13.98 -13.22 14.13
N SER A 240 12.90 -13.99 14.22
CA SER A 240 12.71 -15.21 13.44
C SER A 240 11.50 -15.05 12.50
N PHE A 241 11.74 -15.22 11.21
CA PHE A 241 10.72 -15.30 10.17
C PHE A 241 10.26 -16.76 10.04
N PHE A 242 8.96 -16.98 9.97
CA PHE A 242 8.32 -18.28 9.83
C PHE A 242 7.49 -18.34 8.54
N SER A 243 7.60 -19.44 7.81
CA SER A 243 6.87 -19.69 6.55
C SER A 243 6.50 -21.16 6.37
N GLY A 244 5.43 -21.43 5.61
CA GLY A 244 4.93 -22.79 5.33
C GLY A 244 4.14 -23.44 6.48
N GLY A 245 3.81 -22.67 7.53
CA GLY A 245 2.89 -23.04 8.59
C GLY A 245 1.59 -22.23 8.53
N THR A 246 0.83 -22.24 9.62
CA THR A 246 -0.49 -21.60 9.71
C THR A 246 -0.66 -20.74 10.96
N ILE A 247 -1.38 -19.64 10.79
CA ILE A 247 -1.91 -18.74 11.81
C ILE A 247 -3.21 -19.34 12.34
N THR A 248 -3.35 -19.40 13.67
CA THR A 248 -4.57 -19.84 14.35
C THR A 248 -4.95 -18.87 15.47
N GLY A 249 -6.25 -18.70 15.70
CA GLY A 249 -6.79 -17.73 16.66
C GLY A 249 -6.61 -16.27 16.22
N GLY A 250 -6.80 -15.35 17.17
CA GLY A 250 -6.73 -13.91 16.93
C GLY A 250 -7.89 -13.37 16.09
N THR A 251 -7.73 -12.13 15.63
CA THR A 251 -8.64 -11.47 14.67
C THR A 251 -7.85 -11.05 13.44
N THR A 252 -8.25 -11.51 12.26
CA THR A 252 -7.62 -11.13 10.99
C THR A 252 -8.41 -10.01 10.32
N VAL A 253 -7.75 -8.89 10.03
CA VAL A 253 -8.28 -7.77 9.25
C VAL A 253 -7.35 -7.52 8.07
N ASN A 254 -7.86 -7.61 6.84
CA ASN A 254 -7.10 -7.36 5.62
C ASN A 254 -5.76 -8.14 5.51
N GLY A 255 -5.75 -9.37 6.05
CA GLY A 255 -4.60 -10.26 6.08
C GLY A 255 -3.75 -10.15 7.35
N TYR A 256 -3.75 -9.00 8.04
CA TYR A 256 -3.03 -8.83 9.31
C TYR A 256 -3.81 -9.44 10.47
N ASN A 257 -3.17 -10.32 11.25
CA ASN A 257 -3.79 -10.99 12.39
C ASN A 257 -3.23 -10.48 13.72
N ILE A 258 -4.13 -10.10 14.61
CA ILE A 258 -3.82 -9.60 15.95
C ILE A 258 -4.25 -10.66 16.98
N GLY A 259 -3.34 -11.03 17.88
CA GLY A 259 -3.60 -11.96 18.99
C GLY A 259 -3.67 -13.44 18.62
N GLY A 260 -3.33 -13.83 17.39
CA GLY A 260 -3.19 -15.22 16.99
C GLY A 260 -1.83 -15.81 17.33
N THR A 261 -1.60 -17.04 16.84
CA THR A 261 -0.31 -17.74 16.96
C THR A 261 0.05 -18.42 15.64
N TYR A 262 1.34 -18.55 15.34
CA TYR A 262 1.83 -19.32 14.19
C TYR A 262 2.29 -20.72 14.61
N SER A 263 1.99 -21.73 13.80
CA SER A 263 2.32 -23.14 14.05
C SER A 263 2.79 -23.87 12.79
N GLY A 264 3.68 -24.85 12.95
CA GLY A 264 4.28 -25.58 11.84
C GLY A 264 5.25 -24.74 11.00
N GLY A 265 5.54 -25.22 9.78
CA GLY A 265 6.43 -24.55 8.84
C GLY A 265 7.92 -24.65 9.17
N THR A 266 8.69 -23.73 8.59
CA THR A 266 10.13 -23.57 8.81
C THR A 266 10.43 -22.16 9.32
N SER A 267 11.58 -21.96 9.96
CA SER A 267 12.01 -20.64 10.42
C SER A 267 13.43 -20.27 9.99
N LYS A 268 13.68 -18.96 9.88
CA LYS A 268 15.00 -18.37 9.61
C LYS A 268 15.19 -17.14 10.49
N SER A 269 16.34 -17.04 11.15
CA SER A 269 16.71 -15.86 11.92
C SER A 269 17.29 -14.76 11.03
N PHE A 270 17.00 -13.50 11.36
CA PHE A 270 17.53 -12.32 10.70
C PHE A 270 17.64 -11.15 11.69
N THR A 271 18.35 -10.09 11.30
CA THR A 271 18.48 -8.85 12.06
C THR A 271 17.67 -7.74 11.37
N VAL A 272 16.95 -6.93 12.14
CA VAL A 272 16.20 -5.77 11.61
C VAL A 272 17.12 -4.64 11.20
N ASN A 273 16.83 -4.04 10.03
CA ASN A 273 17.48 -2.83 9.49
C ASN A 273 16.93 -1.55 10.11
#